data_AF-A0A7S1IHF1-F1
#
_entry.id   AF-A0A7S1IHF1-F1
#
_cell.length_a   1.000
_cell.length_b   1.000
_cell.length_c   1.000
_cell.angle_alpha   90.00
_cell.angle_beta   90.00
_cell.angle_gamma   90.00
#
_symmetry.space_group_name_H-M   'P 1'
#
loop_
_entity.id
_entity.type
_entity.pdbx_description
1 polymer ?
#
loop_
_entity_poly.entity_id
_entity_poly.type
_entity_poly.pdbx_seq_one_letter_code
_entity_poly.pdbx_strand_id
1 'polypeptide(L)'
;DPVLGPHLAGRLKDTRLPLRLVVCQDPKERSALRPELLNNYLSLFRGAPHLVLLVKHFLQLRGLKGPEHGGVDSVLTCMMVISFLQQHPSNTVDKGNKRFTGLGELLMDFFEVYGQYYSYQCVDMVVVDGGRYDLRGPAGDLLPRLVCNSPVGVLGHDTWRALRVRDAFEWAALVLAHQVDPASEAGTLPPFATQPTLLARIL
;
A
#
# COMPACT_ATOMS: atom_id res chain seq x y z
N ASP A 1 -20.90 -22.88 -36.55
CA ASP A 1 -20.52 -21.48 -36.25
C ASP A 1 -21.67 -20.69 -35.65
N PRO A 2 -21.51 -20.24 -34.40
CA PRO A 2 -21.99 -18.92 -34.03
C PRO A 2 -20.85 -18.07 -33.44
N VAL A 3 -20.87 -16.82 -33.87
CA VAL A 3 -19.91 -15.75 -33.61
C VAL A 3 -19.87 -15.40 -32.13
N LEU A 4 -18.69 -15.54 -31.51
CA LEU A 4 -18.41 -15.10 -30.15
C LEU A 4 -17.94 -13.63 -30.19
N GLY A 5 -18.85 -12.70 -29.89
CA GLY A 5 -18.52 -11.28 -29.68
C GLY A 5 -17.98 -11.01 -28.26
N PRO A 6 -17.08 -10.03 -28.06
CA PRO A 6 -16.36 -9.85 -26.80
C PRO A 6 -17.12 -8.90 -25.86
N HIS A 7 -17.91 -9.44 -24.94
CA HIS A 7 -18.46 -8.67 -23.81
C HIS A 7 -18.59 -9.53 -22.57
N LEU A 8 -17.52 -9.66 -21.77
CA LEU A 8 -17.64 -10.08 -20.38
C LEU A 8 -16.46 -9.57 -19.54
N ALA A 9 -16.34 -8.24 -19.44
CA ALA A 9 -15.65 -7.60 -18.32
C ALA A 9 -16.59 -7.65 -17.10
N GLY A 10 -16.64 -8.80 -16.43
CA GLY A 10 -17.48 -9.07 -15.28
C GLY A 10 -17.04 -8.25 -14.06
N ARG A 11 -17.90 -7.32 -13.65
CA ARG A 11 -17.74 -6.51 -12.42
C ARG A 11 -18.19 -7.38 -11.24
N LEU A 12 -17.26 -7.96 -10.47
CA LEU A 12 -17.60 -8.63 -9.21
C LEU A 12 -18.10 -7.57 -8.21
N LYS A 13 -19.41 -7.49 -8.01
CA LYS A 13 -20.03 -6.74 -6.91
C LYS A 13 -20.35 -7.73 -5.80
N ASP A 14 -19.48 -7.82 -4.80
CA ASP A 14 -19.85 -8.43 -3.54
C ASP A 14 -20.69 -7.41 -2.74
N THR A 15 -21.95 -7.75 -2.48
CA THR A 15 -22.96 -6.89 -1.84
C THR A 15 -22.92 -6.93 -0.31
N ARG A 16 -21.94 -7.59 0.31
CA ARG A 16 -21.89 -7.79 1.77
C ARG A 16 -20.89 -6.90 2.53
N LEU A 17 -20.08 -6.11 1.84
CA LEU A 17 -19.18 -5.13 2.46
C LEU A 17 -19.57 -3.72 2.00
N PRO A 18 -19.65 -2.71 2.89
CA PRO A 18 -19.86 -1.31 2.48
C PRO A 18 -18.64 -0.73 1.72
N LEU A 19 -17.65 -1.57 1.43
CA LEU A 19 -16.50 -1.25 0.62
C LEU A 19 -16.86 -1.51 -0.83
N ARG A 20 -17.23 -0.45 -1.56
CA ARG A 20 -17.03 -0.46 -3.01
C ARG A 20 -15.54 -0.65 -3.23
N LEU A 21 -15.16 -1.89 -3.51
CA LEU A 21 -13.83 -2.28 -3.93
C LEU A 21 -13.63 -1.71 -5.35
N VAL A 22 -13.50 -0.38 -5.41
CA VAL A 22 -13.07 0.32 -6.60
C VAL A 22 -11.57 0.11 -6.62
N VAL A 23 -11.14 -0.97 -7.27
CA VAL A 23 -9.90 -0.89 -8.02
C VAL A 23 -10.16 0.28 -8.97
N CYS A 24 -9.64 1.48 -8.65
CA CYS A 24 -9.89 2.72 -9.40
C CYS A 24 -9.69 2.45 -10.89
N GLN A 25 -10.81 2.21 -11.57
CA GLN A 25 -11.01 2.36 -13.00
C GLN A 25 -11.73 3.69 -13.20
N ASP A 26 -11.35 4.73 -12.44
CA ASP A 26 -11.96 6.04 -12.59
C ASP A 26 -11.51 6.61 -13.95
N PRO A 27 -12.44 6.83 -14.90
CA PRO A 27 -12.09 7.31 -16.22
C PRO A 27 -11.55 8.75 -16.23
N LYS A 28 -11.57 9.44 -15.08
CA LYS A 28 -11.03 10.81 -14.90
C LYS A 28 -9.54 10.84 -14.54
N GLU A 29 -8.97 9.78 -13.97
CA GLU A 29 -7.51 9.63 -13.73
C GLU A 29 -6.78 9.07 -14.97
N ARG A 30 -7.26 9.41 -16.19
CA ARG A 30 -6.78 8.91 -17.48
C ARG A 30 -5.53 9.63 -18.01
N SER A 31 -4.74 10.26 -17.15
CA SER A 31 -3.46 10.83 -17.59
C SER A 31 -2.43 9.71 -17.76
N ALA A 32 -2.36 9.17 -18.98
CA ALA A 32 -1.24 8.42 -19.57
C ALA A 32 -0.81 7.06 -18.97
N LEU A 33 -1.52 6.48 -18.01
CA LEU A 33 -1.20 5.13 -17.51
C LEU A 33 -1.83 4.04 -18.40
N ARG A 34 -1.07 3.04 -18.83
CA ARG A 34 -1.66 1.77 -19.31
C ARG A 34 -1.99 0.93 -18.08
N PRO A 35 -3.28 0.63 -17.78
CA PRO A 35 -3.66 -0.22 -16.65
C PRO A 35 -2.95 -1.57 -16.65
N GLU A 36 -2.60 -2.06 -17.84
CA GLU A 36 -1.77 -3.23 -18.08
C GLU A 36 -0.41 -3.17 -17.37
N LEU A 37 0.28 -2.02 -17.43
CA LEU A 37 1.61 -1.88 -16.83
C LEU A 37 1.53 -2.01 -15.31
N LEU A 38 0.54 -1.38 -14.69
CA LEU A 38 0.33 -1.47 -13.26
C LEU A 38 -0.03 -2.89 -12.83
N ASN A 39 -0.91 -3.55 -13.58
CA ASN A 39 -1.28 -4.94 -13.33
C ASN A 39 -0.07 -5.87 -13.46
N ASN A 40 0.81 -5.62 -14.42
CA ASN A 40 2.05 -6.39 -14.58
C ASN A 40 2.91 -6.27 -13.32
N TYR A 41 3.16 -5.07 -12.82
CA TYR A 41 3.93 -4.88 -11.58
C TYR A 41 3.28 -5.52 -10.35
N LEU A 42 1.96 -5.37 -10.20
CA LEU A 42 1.25 -6.00 -9.08
C LEU A 42 1.26 -7.52 -9.15
N SER A 43 1.31 -8.10 -10.36
CA SER A 43 1.38 -9.55 -10.55
C SER A 43 2.75 -10.15 -10.21
N LEU A 44 3.82 -9.33 -10.18
CA LEU A 44 5.17 -9.78 -9.85
C LEU A 44 5.31 -10.20 -8.37
N PHE A 45 4.48 -9.63 -7.49
CA PHE A 45 4.61 -9.82 -6.06
C PHE A 45 3.36 -10.46 -5.47
N ARG A 46 3.57 -11.59 -4.79
CA ARG A 46 2.48 -12.27 -4.08
C ARG A 46 1.92 -11.35 -2.99
N GLY A 47 0.60 -11.19 -2.95
CA GLY A 47 -0.07 -10.37 -1.94
C GLY A 47 -0.13 -8.88 -2.25
N ALA A 48 0.58 -8.38 -3.28
CA ALA A 48 0.53 -6.95 -3.63
C ALA A 48 -0.88 -6.41 -3.87
N PRO A 49 -1.77 -7.08 -4.64
CA PRO A 49 -3.13 -6.59 -4.83
C PRO A 49 -3.90 -6.47 -3.50
N HIS A 50 -3.70 -7.42 -2.59
CA HIS A 50 -4.38 -7.44 -1.29
C HIS A 50 -3.84 -6.34 -0.37
N LEU A 51 -2.52 -6.16 -0.36
CA LEU A 51 -1.88 -5.10 0.42
C LEU A 51 -2.29 -3.71 -0.07
N VAL A 52 -2.34 -3.49 -1.39
CA VAL A 52 -2.87 -2.26 -1.99
C VAL A 52 -4.30 -1.98 -1.53
N LEU A 53 -5.16 -3.00 -1.50
CA LEU A 53 -6.54 -2.82 -1.07
C LEU A 53 -6.63 -2.37 0.40
N LEU A 54 -5.85 -2.99 1.29
CA LEU A 54 -5.81 -2.64 2.70
C LEU A 54 -5.31 -1.21 2.91
N VAL A 55 -4.21 -0.83 2.24
CA VAL A 55 -3.65 0.52 2.34
C VAL A 55 -4.60 1.56 1.74
N LYS A 56 -5.21 1.30 0.58
CA LYS A 56 -6.21 2.19 -0.02
C LYS A 56 -7.39 2.40 0.91
N HIS A 57 -7.87 1.32 1.52
CA HIS A 57 -9.00 1.40 2.43
C HIS A 57 -8.65 2.20 3.70
N PHE A 58 -7.48 1.94 4.28
CA PHE A 58 -6.94 2.67 5.42
C PHE A 58 -6.84 4.18 5.17
N LEU A 59 -6.30 4.57 4.01
CA LEU A 59 -6.17 5.98 3.60
C LEU A 59 -7.54 6.64 3.37
N GLN A 60 -8.48 5.89 2.79
CA GLN A 60 -9.83 6.39 2.54
C GLN A 60 -10.58 6.69 3.84
N LEU A 61 -10.50 5.81 4.84
CA LEU A 61 -11.17 6.01 6.13
C LEU A 61 -10.66 7.24 6.89
N ARG A 62 -9.43 7.68 6.60
CA ARG A 62 -8.79 8.85 7.24
C ARG A 62 -8.88 10.14 6.42
N GLY A 63 -9.56 10.13 5.27
CA GLY A 63 -9.60 11.28 4.37
C GLY A 63 -8.21 11.71 3.89
N LEU A 64 -7.34 10.71 3.67
CA LEU A 64 -5.97 10.85 3.14
C LEU A 64 -5.83 10.28 1.72
N LYS A 65 -6.94 9.85 1.12
CA LYS A 65 -7.01 9.43 -0.29
C LYS A 65 -7.13 10.66 -1.20
N GLY A 66 -6.44 10.60 -2.34
CA GLY A 66 -6.69 11.45 -3.50
C GLY A 66 -5.84 12.73 -3.51
N PRO A 67 -5.31 13.11 -4.68
CA PRO A 67 -4.51 14.33 -4.82
C PRO A 67 -5.35 15.59 -4.54
N GLU A 68 -6.65 15.55 -4.79
CA GLU A 68 -7.57 16.68 -4.58
C GLU A 68 -7.67 17.12 -3.10
N HIS A 69 -7.31 16.24 -2.17
CA HIS A 69 -7.24 16.54 -0.73
C HIS A 69 -5.80 16.72 -0.24
N GLY A 70 -4.81 16.71 -1.12
CA GLY A 70 -3.37 16.69 -0.78
C GLY A 70 -2.87 15.37 -0.24
N GLY A 71 -3.65 14.29 -0.43
CA GLY A 71 -3.37 12.96 0.08
C GLY A 71 -2.54 12.11 -0.89
N VAL A 72 -2.63 10.80 -0.70
CA VAL A 72 -1.95 9.82 -1.56
C VAL A 72 -2.88 9.44 -2.70
N ASP A 73 -2.39 9.59 -3.93
CA ASP A 73 -3.13 9.20 -5.13
C ASP A 73 -3.21 7.66 -5.29
N SER A 74 -4.10 7.20 -6.17
CA SER A 74 -4.40 5.77 -6.33
C SER A 74 -3.25 4.96 -6.95
N VAL A 75 -2.41 5.61 -7.77
CA VAL A 75 -1.28 5.02 -8.50
C VAL A 75 -0.03 5.01 -7.62
N LEU A 76 0.25 6.11 -6.93
CA LEU A 76 1.24 6.29 -5.90
C LEU A 76 1.05 5.27 -4.79
N THR A 77 -0.18 5.03 -4.33
CA THR A 77 -0.45 3.95 -3.36
C THR A 77 0.02 2.59 -3.87
N CYS A 78 -0.22 2.28 -5.15
CA CYS A 78 0.27 1.04 -5.74
C CYS A 78 1.80 1.02 -5.83
N MET A 79 2.41 2.13 -6.23
CA MET A 79 3.87 2.24 -6.34
C MET A 79 4.58 2.17 -4.99
N MET A 80 3.99 2.71 -3.92
CA MET A 80 4.47 2.53 -2.55
C MET A 80 4.51 1.06 -2.16
N VAL A 81 3.42 0.33 -2.44
CA VAL A 81 3.34 -1.10 -2.13
C VAL A 81 4.35 -1.89 -2.96
N ILE A 82 4.51 -1.57 -4.24
CA ILE A 82 5.51 -2.21 -5.11
C ILE A 82 6.93 -1.93 -4.60
N SER A 83 7.25 -0.66 -4.30
CA SER A 83 8.57 -0.24 -3.78
C SER A 83 8.90 -0.95 -2.46
N PHE A 84 7.91 -1.04 -1.57
CA PHE A 84 8.04 -1.80 -0.32
C PHE A 84 8.35 -3.28 -0.59
N LEU A 85 7.54 -3.95 -1.43
CA LEU A 85 7.72 -5.39 -1.72
C LEU A 85 9.01 -5.69 -2.49
N GLN A 86 9.50 -4.74 -3.28
CA GLN A 86 10.79 -4.81 -3.96
C GLN A 86 11.96 -4.87 -2.98
N GLN A 87 11.89 -4.09 -1.89
CA GLN A 87 12.94 -4.01 -0.88
C GLN A 87 12.76 -4.99 0.30
N HIS A 88 11.60 -5.63 0.39
CA HIS A 88 11.24 -6.47 1.52
C HIS A 88 12.07 -7.78 1.57
N PRO A 89 12.62 -8.18 2.74
CA PRO A 89 13.43 -9.39 2.90
C PRO A 89 12.80 -10.68 2.35
N SER A 90 11.47 -10.80 2.41
CA SER A 90 10.74 -11.97 1.89
C SER A 90 10.87 -12.16 0.37
N ASN A 91 11.26 -11.11 -0.36
CA ASN A 91 11.46 -11.12 -1.80
C ASN A 91 12.93 -10.96 -2.20
N THR A 92 13.80 -10.42 -1.34
CA THR A 92 15.22 -10.19 -1.62
C THR A 92 16.14 -11.31 -1.12
N VAL A 93 15.75 -12.06 -0.09
CA VAL A 93 16.55 -13.18 0.44
C VAL A 93 16.39 -14.44 -0.43
N ASP A 94 17.52 -15.12 -0.68
CA ASP A 94 17.64 -16.28 -1.58
C ASP A 94 16.48 -17.27 -1.48
N LYS A 95 16.06 -17.77 -2.66
CA LYS A 95 14.89 -18.66 -2.86
C LYS A 95 14.89 -19.92 -1.98
N GLY A 96 16.03 -20.29 -1.38
CA GLY A 96 16.19 -21.43 -0.49
C GLY A 96 15.73 -21.23 0.96
N ASN A 97 15.55 -19.98 1.43
CA ASN A 97 15.19 -19.70 2.83
C ASN A 97 14.00 -18.73 2.95
N LYS A 98 13.08 -18.74 1.98
CA LYS A 98 11.87 -17.92 2.01
C LYS A 98 10.98 -18.32 3.18
N ARG A 99 11.08 -17.57 4.27
CA ARG A 99 10.06 -17.58 5.33
C ARG A 99 8.75 -17.13 4.69
N PHE A 100 7.69 -17.90 4.87
CA PHE A 100 6.37 -17.52 4.39
C PHE A 100 5.92 -16.29 5.19
N THR A 101 5.98 -15.11 4.59
CA THR A 101 5.47 -13.88 5.20
C THR A 101 3.97 -13.78 4.95
N GLY A 102 3.18 -13.71 6.02
CA GLY A 102 1.74 -13.53 5.93
C GLY A 102 1.37 -12.13 5.46
N LEU A 103 0.15 -11.94 4.94
CA LEU A 103 -0.35 -10.61 4.54
C LEU A 103 -0.36 -9.62 5.72
N GLY A 104 -0.66 -10.10 6.94
CA GLY A 104 -0.67 -9.27 8.15
C GLY A 104 0.73 -8.76 8.52
N GLU A 105 1.76 -9.60 8.38
CA GLU A 105 3.16 -9.23 8.61
C GLU A 105 3.61 -8.19 7.58
N LEU A 106 3.35 -8.42 6.29
CA LEU A 106 3.62 -7.44 5.23
C LEU A 106 2.91 -6.10 5.47
N LEU A 107 1.71 -6.11 6.04
CA LEU A 107 0.97 -4.89 6.36
C LEU A 107 1.59 -4.15 7.54
N MET A 108 2.01 -4.86 8.59
CA MET A 108 2.72 -4.26 9.73
C MET A 108 4.02 -3.61 9.27
N ASP A 109 4.84 -4.36 8.54
CA ASP A 109 6.13 -3.90 8.03
C ASP A 109 5.96 -2.71 7.07
N PHE A 110 4.90 -2.72 6.24
CA PHE A 110 4.57 -1.57 5.38
C PHE A 110 4.32 -0.31 6.20
N PHE A 111 3.51 -0.40 7.26
CA PHE A 111 3.21 0.75 8.12
C PHE A 111 4.44 1.19 8.93
N GLU A 112 5.29 0.27 9.35
CA GLU A 112 6.53 0.59 10.05
C GLU A 112 7.51 1.35 9.15
N VAL A 113 7.72 0.84 7.92
CA VAL A 113 8.56 1.51 6.92
C VAL A 113 8.06 2.91 6.62
N TYR A 114 6.78 3.08 6.25
CA TYR A 114 6.26 4.40 5.84
C TYR A 114 5.83 5.30 7.00
N GLY A 115 5.72 4.78 8.22
CA GLY A 115 5.41 5.54 9.42
C GLY A 115 6.64 6.02 10.17
N GLN A 116 7.68 5.18 10.26
CA GLN A 116 8.81 5.39 11.18
C GLN A 116 10.15 5.51 10.47
N TYR A 117 10.44 4.69 9.45
CA TYR A 117 11.77 4.64 8.83
C TYR A 117 11.92 5.54 7.60
N TYR A 118 10.87 5.72 6.81
CA TYR A 118 10.91 6.50 5.57
C TYR A 118 11.01 8.00 5.88
N SER A 119 12.09 8.65 5.40
CA SER A 119 12.24 10.09 5.51
C SER A 119 11.50 10.82 4.39
N TYR A 120 10.35 11.40 4.73
CA TYR A 120 9.55 12.24 3.84
C TYR A 120 10.25 13.53 3.40
N GLN A 121 11.40 13.89 3.98
CA GLN A 121 12.13 15.11 3.64
C GLN A 121 13.38 14.82 2.80
N CYS A 122 13.95 13.63 2.94
CA CYS A 122 15.28 13.34 2.41
C CYS A 122 15.32 12.13 1.48
N VAL A 123 14.22 11.40 1.31
CA VAL A 123 14.17 10.19 0.48
C VAL A 123 13.14 10.32 -0.62
N ASP A 124 13.51 9.82 -1.80
CA ASP A 124 12.63 9.58 -2.93
C ASP A 124 12.59 8.08 -3.25
N MET A 125 11.41 7.57 -3.54
CA MET A 125 11.22 6.19 -3.95
C MET A 125 11.53 6.03 -5.43
N VAL A 126 12.17 4.94 -5.79
CA VAL A 126 12.37 4.55 -7.19
C VAL A 126 11.83 3.14 -7.37
N VAL A 127 11.00 2.91 -8.39
CA VAL A 127 10.33 1.62 -8.64
C VAL A 127 10.86 0.88 -9.88
N VAL A 128 11.70 1.56 -10.68
CA VAL A 128 12.40 0.94 -11.82
C VAL A 128 13.53 0.02 -11.35
N ASP A 129 13.87 -1.00 -12.16
CA ASP A 129 15.04 -1.88 -12.00
C ASP A 129 15.19 -2.55 -10.62
N GLY A 130 14.08 -3.07 -10.08
CA GLY A 130 14.08 -3.75 -8.77
C GLY A 130 13.90 -2.79 -7.59
N GLY A 131 13.77 -1.50 -7.85
CA GLY A 131 13.46 -0.47 -6.87
C GLY A 131 14.62 -0.12 -5.95
N ARG A 132 14.56 1.09 -5.38
CA ARG A 132 15.52 1.60 -4.38
C ARG A 132 14.96 2.86 -3.70
N TYR A 133 15.63 3.27 -2.64
CA TYR A 133 15.40 4.55 -1.98
C TYR A 133 16.62 5.45 -2.20
N ASP A 134 16.43 6.57 -2.91
CA ASP A 134 17.51 7.52 -3.20
C ASP A 134 17.41 8.70 -2.22
N LEU A 135 18.57 9.17 -1.75
CA LEU A 135 18.63 10.40 -0.96
C LEU A 135 18.42 11.60 -1.86
N ARG A 136 17.51 12.49 -1.47
CA ARG A 136 17.37 13.81 -2.09
C ARG A 136 18.65 14.60 -1.90
N GLY A 137 19.19 15.08 -3.01
CA GLY A 137 20.39 15.89 -3.02
C GLY A 137 20.22 17.20 -2.23
N PRO A 138 21.34 17.86 -1.87
CA PRO A 138 21.33 19.09 -1.06
C PRO A 138 20.64 20.29 -1.72
N ALA A 139 20.30 20.20 -3.01
CA ALA A 139 19.56 21.22 -3.76
C ALA A 139 18.03 21.05 -3.72
N GLY A 140 17.52 19.96 -3.13
CA GLY A 140 16.08 19.72 -2.98
C GLY A 140 15.46 20.58 -1.88
N ASP A 141 14.17 20.90 -2.01
CA ASP A 141 13.43 21.46 -0.89
C ASP A 141 13.33 20.42 0.25
N LEU A 142 13.51 20.85 1.50
CA LEU A 142 13.29 19.98 2.68
C LEU A 142 11.79 19.80 2.99
N LEU A 143 10.93 20.09 2.00
CA LEU A 143 9.50 19.96 2.14
C LEU A 143 9.15 18.46 2.24
N PRO A 144 8.35 18.07 3.25
CA PRO A 144 7.87 16.70 3.36
C PRO A 144 7.00 16.32 2.16
N ARG A 145 7.45 15.34 1.38
CA ARG A 145 6.76 14.82 0.20
C ARG A 145 6.96 13.31 0.08
N LEU A 146 6.04 12.68 -0.63
CA LEU A 146 6.09 11.26 -0.92
C LEU A 146 6.38 11.06 -2.43
N VAL A 147 7.58 11.47 -2.86
CA VAL A 147 7.96 11.44 -4.27
C VAL A 147 8.29 10.01 -4.70
N CYS A 148 7.76 9.62 -5.86
CA CYS A 148 8.01 8.33 -6.46
C CYS A 148 8.41 8.46 -7.94
N ASN A 149 9.66 8.08 -8.24
CA ASN A 149 10.16 7.90 -9.60
C ASN A 149 9.75 6.50 -10.10
N SER A 150 8.76 6.47 -10.98
CA SER A 150 8.16 5.23 -11.47
C SER A 150 8.25 5.13 -13.00
N PRO A 151 8.02 3.94 -13.57
CA PRO A 151 7.94 3.76 -15.03
C PRO A 151 6.85 4.62 -15.70
N VAL A 152 5.90 5.15 -14.91
CA VAL A 152 4.79 5.97 -15.39
C VAL A 152 5.01 7.46 -15.17
N GLY A 153 6.19 7.85 -14.68
CA GLY A 153 6.56 9.23 -14.38
C GLY A 153 6.78 9.47 -12.89
N VAL A 154 6.94 10.75 -12.55
CA VAL A 154 7.15 11.21 -11.17
C VAL A 154 5.79 11.45 -10.51
N LEU A 155 5.54 10.74 -9.42
CA LEU A 155 4.28 10.79 -8.66
C LEU A 155 4.49 11.44 -7.28
N GLY A 156 3.40 11.86 -6.63
CA GLY A 156 3.41 12.33 -5.24
C GLY A 156 4.00 13.72 -4.99
N HIS A 157 4.27 14.49 -6.06
CA HIS A 157 4.70 15.88 -5.95
C HIS A 157 3.62 16.76 -5.30
N ASP A 158 2.34 16.44 -5.47
CA ASP A 158 1.19 17.19 -4.93
C ASP A 158 0.72 16.71 -3.55
N THR A 159 1.40 15.73 -2.94
CA THR A 159 1.05 15.18 -1.62
C THR A 159 1.52 16.13 -0.50
N TRP A 160 0.90 17.31 -0.39
CA TRP A 160 1.28 18.32 0.62
C TRP A 160 0.91 17.92 2.06
N ARG A 161 0.05 16.90 2.25
CA ARG A 161 -0.25 16.30 3.56
C ARG A 161 0.63 15.10 3.89
N ALA A 162 1.83 15.00 3.32
CA ALA A 162 2.72 13.86 3.51
C ALA A 162 2.98 13.53 4.99
N LEU A 163 3.14 14.54 5.85
CA LEU A 163 3.29 14.32 7.29
C LEU A 163 2.05 13.70 7.95
N ARG A 164 0.83 14.08 7.53
CA ARG A 164 -0.40 13.45 8.04
C ARG A 164 -0.52 11.99 7.59
N VAL A 165 0.04 11.67 6.42
CA VAL A 165 0.14 10.29 5.93
C VAL A 165 1.13 9.51 6.79
N ARG A 166 2.31 10.06 7.06
CA ARG A 166 3.29 9.50 7.99
C ARG A 166 2.68 9.21 9.35
N ASP A 167 2.07 10.22 9.98
CA ASP A 167 1.51 10.09 11.33
C ASP A 167 0.40 9.03 11.38
N ALA A 168 -0.40 8.90 10.32
CA ALA A 168 -1.40 7.85 10.22
C ALA A 168 -0.76 6.46 10.13
N PHE A 169 0.27 6.28 9.30
CA PHE A 169 0.98 5.00 9.19
C PHE A 169 1.74 4.65 10.46
N GLU A 170 2.39 5.63 11.10
CA GLU A 170 3.06 5.46 12.39
C GLU A 170 2.08 5.00 13.45
N TRP A 171 0.91 5.66 13.54
CA TRP A 171 -0.14 5.24 14.46
C TRP A 171 -0.59 3.80 14.20
N ALA A 172 -0.75 3.40 12.93
CA ALA A 172 -1.14 2.04 12.59
C ALA A 172 -0.06 1.01 12.98
N ALA A 173 1.21 1.30 12.71
CA ALA A 173 2.34 0.48 13.14
C ALA A 173 2.37 0.30 14.67
N LEU A 174 2.19 1.39 15.42
CA LEU A 174 2.15 1.34 16.88
C LEU A 174 0.99 0.49 17.39
N VAL A 175 -0.22 0.67 16.85
CA VAL A 175 -1.40 -0.12 17.26
C VAL A 175 -1.21 -1.61 16.98
N LEU A 176 -0.59 -1.97 15.86
CA LEU A 176 -0.33 -3.37 15.53
C LEU A 176 0.76 -3.98 16.40
N ALA A 177 1.86 -3.25 16.65
CA ALA A 177 2.98 -3.71 17.46
C ALA A 177 2.57 -4.03 18.91
N HIS A 178 1.70 -3.23 19.51
CA HIS A 178 1.20 -3.46 20.88
C HIS A 178 0.33 -4.72 21.04
N GLN A 179 -0.02 -5.40 19.95
CA GLN A 179 -0.91 -6.56 19.96
C GLN A 179 -0.23 -7.86 19.57
N VAL A 180 1.04 -7.79 19.14
CA VAL A 180 1.89 -8.94 18.86
C VAL A 180 2.87 -9.09 20.02
N ASP A 181 2.33 -9.25 21.24
CA ASP A 181 3.12 -9.55 22.42
C ASP A 181 3.15 -11.09 22.61
N PRO A 182 4.32 -11.77 22.53
CA PRO A 182 4.42 -13.23 22.57
C PRO A 182 3.95 -13.85 23.90
N ALA A 183 3.66 -13.04 24.93
CA ALA A 183 3.13 -13.49 26.22
C ALA A 183 1.62 -13.81 26.21
N SER A 184 0.89 -13.52 25.11
CA SER A 184 -0.57 -13.73 25.03
C SER A 184 -1.00 -15.14 24.56
N GLU A 185 -0.11 -16.13 24.53
CA GLU A 185 -0.42 -17.52 24.16
C GLU A 185 -0.91 -18.39 25.35
N ALA A 186 -0.92 -17.86 26.58
CA ALA A 186 -1.36 -18.59 27.77
C ALA A 186 -2.70 -18.04 28.32
N GLY A 187 -3.80 -18.30 27.63
CA GLY A 187 -5.12 -17.96 28.14
C GLY A 187 -6.24 -18.45 27.23
N THR A 188 -6.94 -19.48 27.68
CA THR A 188 -8.16 -20.06 27.10
C THR A 188 -9.08 -18.99 26.51
N LEU A 189 -9.11 -18.85 25.17
CA LEU A 189 -10.02 -17.91 24.52
C LEU A 189 -11.46 -18.47 24.56
N PRO A 190 -12.46 -17.69 25.04
CA PRO A 190 -13.85 -18.10 24.94
C PRO A 190 -14.33 -18.02 23.48
N PRO A 191 -15.32 -18.86 23.10
CA PRO A 191 -15.91 -18.80 21.77
C PRO A 191 -16.63 -17.45 21.62
N PHE A 192 -16.18 -16.63 20.67
CA PHE A 192 -16.75 -15.31 20.32
C PHE A 192 -16.45 -14.14 21.28
N ALA A 193 -15.20 -13.98 21.74
CA ALA A 193 -14.79 -12.76 22.43
C ALA A 193 -15.01 -11.51 21.54
N THR A 194 -15.77 -10.55 22.08
CA THR A 194 -16.24 -9.26 21.54
C THR A 194 -15.15 -8.23 21.21
N GLN A 195 -13.88 -8.64 21.10
CA GLN A 195 -12.80 -7.71 20.80
C GLN A 195 -12.74 -7.43 19.29
N PRO A 196 -12.65 -6.16 18.86
CA PRO A 196 -12.46 -5.84 17.45
C PRO A 196 -11.15 -6.47 16.99
N THR A 197 -11.18 -7.11 15.81
CA THR A 197 -10.01 -7.72 15.18
C THR A 197 -8.91 -6.67 14.99
N LEU A 198 -7.64 -7.10 14.92
CA LEU A 198 -6.51 -6.18 14.70
C LEU A 198 -6.73 -5.24 13.50
N LEU A 199 -7.30 -5.80 12.44
CA LEU A 199 -7.68 -5.06 11.24
C LEU A 199 -8.79 -4.03 11.51
N ALA A 200 -9.82 -4.38 12.28
CA ALA A 200 -10.90 -3.46 12.65
C ALA A 200 -10.46 -2.35 13.60
N ARG A 201 -9.31 -2.50 14.28
CA ARG A 201 -8.76 -1.45 15.13
C ARG A 201 -7.99 -0.39 14.36
N ILE A 202 -7.41 -0.76 13.22
CA ILE A 202 -6.64 0.16 12.38
C ILE A 202 -7.45 0.75 11.22
N LEU A 203 -8.51 0.08 10.78
CA LEU A 203 -9.42 0.59 9.75
C LEU A 203 -10.45 1.51 10.38
#